data_AF-A0A529GKV3-F1
#
_entry.id   AF-A0A529GKV3-F1
#
_cell.length_a   1.000
_cell.length_b   1.000
_cell.length_c   1.000
_cell.angle_alpha   90.00
_cell.angle_beta   90.00
_cell.angle_gamma   90.00
#
_symmetry.space_group_name_H-M   'P 1'
#
loop_
_entity.id
_entity.type
_entity.pdbx_description
1 polymer ?
#
loop_
_entity_poly.entity_id
_entity_poly.type
_entity_poly.pdbx_seq_one_letter_code
_entity_poly.pdbx_strand_id
1 'polypeptide(L)'
;MAEIIADHGPVLFHQSGGCCDGSSPMCYPRGDFIVGDADVMLGEIGNTPIYISASQYEAWKHTDLIIDVVPGRGGMFSLDNGRERRFLTRSTICAVPPAAGRD
;
A
#
# COMPACT_ATOMS: atom_id res chain seq x y z
N MET A 1 -5.12 -9.35 -8.75
CA MET A 1 -4.35 -8.42 -9.61
C MET A 1 -4.56 -8.66 -11.10
N ALA A 2 -4.53 -9.90 -11.58
CA ALA A 2 -4.70 -10.20 -13.01
C ALA A 2 -5.96 -9.57 -13.66
N GLU A 3 -7.12 -9.61 -12.99
CA GLU A 3 -8.35 -8.98 -13.49
C GLU A 3 -8.19 -7.47 -13.69
N ILE A 4 -7.70 -6.74 -12.69
CA ILE A 4 -7.45 -5.30 -12.78
C ILE A 4 -6.48 -4.97 -13.93
N ILE A 5 -5.42 -5.77 -14.10
CA ILE A 5 -4.43 -5.57 -15.16
C ILE A 5 -5.02 -5.85 -16.54
N ALA A 6 -5.91 -6.84 -16.67
CA ALA A 6 -6.59 -7.14 -17.92
C ALA A 6 -7.51 -5.98 -18.34
N ASP A 7 -8.18 -5.34 -17.38
CA ASP A 7 -9.13 -4.25 -17.65
C ASP A 7 -8.43 -2.89 -17.88
N HIS A 8 -7.30 -2.64 -17.21
CA HIS A 8 -6.68 -1.30 -17.13
C HIS A 8 -5.22 -1.24 -17.61
N GLY A 9 -4.63 -2.38 -18.01
CA GLY A 9 -3.22 -2.48 -18.35
C GLY A 9 -2.30 -2.50 -17.11
N PRO A 10 -0.99 -2.23 -17.27
CA PRO A 10 -0.06 -2.21 -16.16
C PRO A 10 -0.50 -1.22 -15.07
N VAL A 11 -0.42 -1.65 -13.82
CA VAL A 11 -0.79 -0.85 -12.65
C VAL A 11 0.40 -0.59 -11.74
N LEU A 12 0.19 0.29 -10.76
CA LEU A 12 1.06 0.52 -9.62
C LEU A 12 0.22 0.63 -8.34
N PHE A 13 0.87 0.50 -7.19
CA PHE A 13 0.31 0.88 -5.91
C PHE A 13 0.96 2.16 -5.39
N HIS A 14 0.17 3.01 -4.74
CA HIS A 14 0.67 4.10 -3.90
C HIS A 14 0.12 3.93 -2.48
N GLN A 15 1.02 3.82 -1.51
CA GLN A 15 0.69 3.76 -0.10
C GLN A 15 0.23 5.15 0.37
N SER A 16 -1.07 5.29 0.56
CA SER A 16 -1.68 6.53 1.01
C SER A 16 -1.54 6.72 2.52
N GLY A 17 -1.45 7.99 2.95
CA GLY A 17 -1.26 8.39 4.35
C GLY A 17 -2.42 9.19 4.93
N GLY A 18 -3.66 8.98 4.44
CA GLY A 18 -4.76 9.96 4.58
C GLY A 18 -6.02 9.50 5.35
N CYS A 19 -6.76 10.50 5.86
CA CYS A 19 -7.89 10.40 6.80
C CYS A 19 -9.23 9.88 6.20
N CYS A 20 -9.42 9.89 4.88
CA CYS A 20 -10.71 9.57 4.26
C CYS A 20 -10.84 8.14 3.72
N ASP A 21 -9.77 7.57 3.14
CA ASP A 21 -9.71 6.17 2.68
C ASP A 21 -8.81 5.29 3.59
N GLY A 22 -8.35 5.86 4.72
CA GLY A 22 -7.39 5.24 5.62
C GLY A 22 -6.00 5.08 4.98
N SER A 23 -5.10 4.39 5.68
CA SER A 23 -3.78 4.04 5.15
C SER A 23 -3.84 2.90 4.12
N SER A 24 -4.84 2.91 3.25
CA SER A 24 -5.05 1.86 2.25
C SER A 24 -4.03 2.01 1.12
N PRO A 25 -3.51 0.90 0.58
CA PRO A 25 -2.66 0.93 -0.59
C PRO A 25 -3.56 1.09 -1.83
N MET A 26 -3.47 2.23 -2.49
CA MET A 26 -4.33 2.58 -3.61
C MET A 26 -3.75 2.05 -4.92
N CYS A 27 -4.57 1.39 -5.74
CA CYS A 27 -4.17 0.81 -7.01
C CYS A 27 -4.57 1.73 -8.17
N TYR A 28 -3.62 2.10 -9.02
CA TYR A 28 -3.82 3.03 -10.14
C TYR A 28 -3.25 2.50 -11.45
N PRO A 29 -3.79 2.91 -12.63
CA PRO A 29 -3.13 2.65 -13.91
C PRO A 29 -1.75 3.32 -13.95
N ARG A 30 -0.73 2.58 -14.39
CA ARG A 30 0.65 3.10 -14.45
C ARG A 30 0.81 4.26 -15.43
N GLY A 31 -0.02 4.29 -16.48
CA GLY A 31 0.00 5.37 -17.47
C GLY A 31 -0.59 6.70 -16.97
N ASP A 32 -1.40 6.66 -15.91
CA ASP A 32 -2.21 7.81 -15.48
C ASP A 32 -1.75 8.41 -14.15
N PHE A 33 -1.11 7.60 -13.29
CA PHE A 33 -0.60 8.07 -12.01
C PHE A 33 0.80 8.68 -12.17
N ILE A 34 0.95 9.95 -11.76
CA ILE A 34 2.23 10.64 -11.73
C ILE A 34 2.92 10.31 -10.40
N VAL A 35 3.99 9.54 -10.46
CA VAL A 35 4.91 9.33 -9.33
C VAL A 35 5.72 10.61 -9.14
N GLY A 36 5.64 11.23 -7.98
CA GLY A 36 6.38 12.46 -7.68
C GLY A 36 7.84 12.20 -7.34
N ASP A 37 8.68 13.24 -7.46
CA ASP A 37 10.12 13.15 -7.16
C ASP A 37 10.43 12.74 -5.71
N ALA A 38 9.50 13.01 -4.80
CA ALA A 38 9.59 12.65 -3.39
C ALA A 38 8.94 11.30 -3.05
N ASP A 39 8.41 10.56 -4.04
CA ASP A 39 7.92 9.21 -3.80
C ASP A 39 9.09 8.22 -3.79
N VAL A 40 9.03 7.27 -2.87
CA VAL A 40 10.01 6.19 -2.69
C VAL A 40 9.39 4.89 -3.18
N MET A 41 10.10 4.18 -4.06
CA MET A 41 9.72 2.82 -4.46
C MET A 41 10.09 1.83 -3.35
N LEU A 42 9.09 1.17 -2.78
CA LEU A 42 9.28 0.18 -1.71
C LEU A 42 9.67 -1.20 -2.26
N GLY A 43 9.23 -1.53 -3.47
CA GLY A 43 9.43 -2.82 -4.10
C GLY A 43 8.34 -3.14 -5.11
N GLU A 44 8.17 -4.42 -5.42
CA GLU A 44 7.23 -4.90 -6.43
C GLU A 44 6.46 -6.13 -5.95
N ILE A 45 5.19 -6.26 -6.34
CA ILE A 45 4.41 -7.51 -6.30
C ILE A 45 4.29 -8.01 -7.73
N GLY A 46 5.02 -9.08 -8.07
CA GLY A 46 5.21 -9.45 -9.47
C GLY A 46 5.89 -8.29 -10.20
N ASN A 47 5.25 -7.74 -11.23
CA ASN A 47 5.76 -6.59 -11.99
C ASN A 47 5.07 -5.27 -11.63
N THR A 48 4.31 -5.24 -10.52
CA THR A 48 3.55 -4.07 -10.07
C THR A 48 4.33 -3.34 -8.97
N PRO A 49 4.88 -2.14 -9.24
CA PRO A 49 5.64 -1.38 -8.26
C PRO A 49 4.74 -0.79 -7.19
N ILE A 50 5.30 -0.65 -6.00
CA ILE A 50 4.67 -0.04 -4.83
C ILE A 50 5.46 1.21 -4.46
N TYR A 51 4.79 2.35 -4.41
CA TYR A 51 5.35 3.63 -4.01
C TYR A 51 4.75 4.10 -2.68
N ILE A 52 5.45 4.99 -2.00
CA ILE A 52 5.00 5.70 -0.80
C ILE A 52 5.62 7.10 -0.79
N SER A 53 5.00 8.10 -0.17
CA SER A 53 5.65 9.41 -0.04
C SER A 53 6.87 9.35 0.89
N ALA A 54 7.92 10.14 0.65
CA ALA A 54 9.12 10.18 1.49
C ALA A 54 8.82 10.41 2.98
N SER A 55 7.85 11.27 3.31
CA SER A 55 7.44 11.51 4.70
C SER A 55 6.86 10.27 5.38
N GLN A 56 6.06 9.48 4.67
CA GLN A 56 5.51 8.23 5.17
C GLN A 56 6.56 7.12 5.19
N TYR A 57 7.45 7.09 4.19
CA TYR A 57 8.60 6.20 4.18
C TYR A 57 9.45 6.38 5.44
N GLU A 58 9.80 7.61 5.79
CA GLU A 58 10.60 7.88 7.00
C GLU A 58 9.93 7.36 8.27
N ALA A 59 8.60 7.42 8.35
CA ALA A 59 7.87 6.87 9.48
C ALA A 59 7.81 5.34 9.48
N TRP A 60 7.78 4.69 8.31
CA TRP A 60 7.40 3.26 8.17
C TRP A 60 8.54 2.35 7.73
N LYS A 61 9.69 2.88 7.32
CA LYS A 61 10.85 2.13 6.78
C LYS A 61 11.43 1.03 7.69
N HIS A 62 11.00 0.98 8.94
CA HIS A 62 11.38 -0.06 9.92
C HIS A 62 10.25 -1.05 10.22
N THR A 63 9.27 -1.15 9.33
CA THR A 63 8.07 -1.98 9.47
C THR A 63 7.95 -2.92 8.28
N ASP A 64 7.60 -4.18 8.53
CA ASP A 64 7.22 -5.10 7.47
C ASP A 64 5.80 -4.74 6.99
N LEU A 65 5.69 -4.38 5.71
CA LEU A 65 4.43 -4.03 5.07
C LEU A 65 3.92 -5.20 4.25
N ILE A 66 2.68 -5.62 4.53
CA ILE A 66 1.96 -6.65 3.78
C ILE A 66 0.80 -5.97 3.07
N ILE A 67 0.74 -6.13 1.75
CA ILE A 67 -0.41 -5.73 0.94
C ILE A 67 -1.32 -6.95 0.77
N ASP A 68 -2.44 -6.94 1.48
CA ASP A 68 -3.43 -8.01 1.52
C ASP A 68 -4.66 -7.67 0.68
N VAL A 69 -5.46 -8.68 0.32
CA VAL A 69 -6.74 -8.52 -0.39
C VAL A 69 -7.84 -9.13 0.47
N VAL A 70 -8.76 -8.30 0.92
CA VAL A 70 -9.84 -8.70 1.84
C VAL A 70 -11.21 -8.37 1.25
N PRO A 71 -12.30 -9.04 1.68
CA PRO A 71 -13.64 -8.64 1.29
C PRO A 71 -13.94 -7.19 1.70
N GLY A 72 -14.66 -6.47 0.83
CA GLY A 72 -15.12 -5.11 1.11
C GLY A 72 -14.92 -4.15 -0.05
N ARG A 73 -15.43 -2.93 0.14
CA ARG A 73 -15.37 -1.88 -0.86
C ARG A 73 -13.97 -1.24 -0.90
N GLY A 74 -13.39 -1.14 -2.10
CA GLY A 74 -12.14 -0.42 -2.35
C GLY A 74 -12.27 1.08 -2.09
N GLY A 75 -11.12 1.75 -1.93
CA GLY A 75 -11.06 3.21 -1.77
C GLY A 75 -11.63 3.92 -3.00
N MET A 76 -12.25 5.08 -2.84
CA MET A 76 -13.06 5.72 -3.89
C MET A 76 -12.32 5.84 -5.24
N PHE A 77 -11.03 6.15 -5.19
CA PHE A 77 -10.18 6.39 -6.36
C PHE A 77 -9.31 5.19 -6.77
N SER A 78 -9.40 4.06 -6.09
CA SER A 78 -8.58 2.88 -6.37
C SER A 78 -9.33 1.91 -7.27
N LEU A 79 -8.60 1.20 -8.14
CA LEU A 79 -9.16 0.28 -9.15
C LEU A 79 -9.85 -0.97 -8.55
N ASP A 80 -9.73 -1.19 -7.24
CA ASP A 80 -10.47 -2.21 -6.48
C ASP A 80 -11.88 -1.76 -6.06
N ASN A 81 -12.22 -0.48 -6.21
CA ASN A 81 -13.57 0.02 -5.98
C ASN A 81 -14.59 -0.65 -6.93
N GLY A 82 -15.71 -1.09 -6.39
CA GLY A 82 -16.75 -1.82 -7.14
C GLY A 82 -16.44 -3.29 -7.45
N ARG A 83 -15.35 -3.85 -6.90
CA ARG A 83 -14.98 -5.27 -7.07
C ARG A 83 -15.28 -6.16 -5.86
N GLU A 84 -15.93 -5.60 -4.83
CA GLU A 84 -16.27 -6.27 -3.55
C GLU A 84 -15.09 -6.93 -2.81
N ARG A 85 -13.87 -6.57 -3.22
CA ARG A 85 -12.60 -6.93 -2.59
C ARG A 85 -11.76 -5.67 -2.58
N ARG A 86 -11.08 -5.40 -1.46
CA ARG A 86 -10.24 -4.22 -1.29
C ARG A 86 -8.82 -4.58 -0.91
N PHE A 87 -7.88 -3.71 -1.28
CA PHE A 87 -6.52 -3.81 -0.78
C PHE A 87 -6.41 -3.26 0.65
N LEU A 88 -5.58 -3.90 1.45
CA LEU A 88 -5.34 -3.55 2.85
C LEU A 88 -3.86 -3.65 3.17
N THR A 89 -3.28 -2.56 3.69
CA THR A 89 -1.94 -2.61 4.25
C THR A 89 -2.02 -3.11 5.68
N ARG A 90 -1.26 -4.16 5.99
CA ARG A 90 -1.00 -4.63 7.34
C ARG A 90 0.45 -4.38 7.68
N SER A 91 0.70 -4.06 8.95
CA SER A 91 2.04 -3.88 9.48
C SER A 91 2.26 -4.79 10.68
N THR A 92 3.47 -5.35 10.78
CA THR A 92 3.97 -5.99 11.99
C THR A 92 5.16 -5.21 12.51
N ILE A 93 5.10 -4.77 13.76
CA ILE A 93 6.22 -4.12 14.45
C ILE A 93 7.06 -5.22 15.10
N CYS A 94 8.38 -5.15 14.97
CA CYS A 94 9.29 -5.98 15.75
C CYS A 94 9.02 -5.74 17.26
N ALA A 95 8.50 -6.74 17.96
CA ALA A 95 8.28 -6.63 19.39
C ALA A 95 9.63 -6.55 20.11
N VAL A 96 9.90 -5.45 20.81
CA VAL A 96 11.00 -5.38 21.79
C VAL A 96 10.58 -6.24 22.98
N PRO A 97 11.36 -7.27 23.38
CA PRO A 97 11.07 -8.02 24.60
C PRO A 97 10.97 -7.05 25.78
N PRO A 98 10.02 -7.22 26.71
CA PRO A 98 9.96 -6.37 27.90
C PRO A 98 11.32 -6.40 28.60
N ALA A 99 11.85 -5.23 28.95
CA ALA A 99 13.09 -5.13 29.69
C ALA A 99 12.97 -6.02 30.93
N ALA A 100 13.89 -6.97 31.09
CA ALA A 100 13.94 -7.83 32.27
C ALA A 100 13.98 -6.91 33.49
N GLY A 101 12.92 -6.94 34.30
CA GLY A 101 12.80 -6.16 35.53
C GLY A 101 14.05 -6.39 36.37
N ARG A 102 14.73 -5.31 36.70
CA ARG A 102 15.69 -5.30 37.81
C ARG A 102 14.91 -4.80 39.01
N ASP A 103 14.47 -5.75 39.82
CA ASP A 103 14.09 -5.52 41.21
C ASP A 103 15.36 -5.38 42.07
#